data_AF-A0A151T236-F1
#
_entry.id   AF-A0A151T236-F1
#
_cell.length_a   1.000
_cell.length_b   1.000
_cell.length_c   1.000
_cell.angle_alpha   90.00
_cell.angle_beta   90.00
_cell.angle_gamma   90.00
#
_symmetry.space_group_name_H-M   'P 1'
#
loop_
_entity.id
_entity.type
_entity.pdbx_description
1 polymer ?
#
loop_
_entity_poly.entity_id
_entity_poly.type
_entity_poly.pdbx_seq_one_letter_code
_entity_poly.pdbx_strand_id
1 'polypeptide(L)'
;MEFHRSDSSSSPCSSAATATPQAQSDPMHSWWESVSKARSRIHALAALLPSSSSSSLASLADSDRPALSLLSSPAAYDALSASLQGSHAAPLCHWLYDTFLSNDPHLRLVVLSFVPLLAGLYLSRLHSPDPPSLAGFEALLLALYAAETKSRNGKPLLVTIPDLSHPSIYHAPLRKPQSQSQSQSPSLGLISPPLEPQLGVKSTKRPTIVGVALHSFFSQISHMPAWSKLHFCQFAAAWAGANCPCRNDLDLDQTLPFDNVNILIRDDPQPQRIPLPWEILQPSLRILGHCLLGPLNSQDVKDAAAFAVRCLYARASHDLLPQAILATRSLIQLDVRAREAAKDNAASSNANTPTKVKKPEILLVSK
;
A
#
# COMPACT_ATOMS: atom_id res chain seq x y z
N MET A 1 24.19 87.65 1.28
CA MET A 1 25.65 87.66 1.49
C MET A 1 26.02 86.32 2.07
N GLU A 2 26.96 85.65 1.40
CA GLU A 2 27.80 84.54 1.88
C GLU A 2 27.12 83.22 2.26
N PHE A 3 27.73 82.04 2.13
CA PHE A 3 28.58 81.36 1.14
C PHE A 3 29.00 80.06 1.87
N HIS A 4 28.86 78.90 1.20
CA HIS A 4 29.65 77.66 1.40
C HIS A 4 29.58 76.91 2.75
N ARG A 5 29.78 75.59 2.84
CA ARG A 5 29.76 74.38 1.98
C ARG A 5 30.07 73.22 2.94
N SER A 6 29.59 72.00 2.62
CA SER A 6 30.27 70.68 2.76
C SER A 6 29.46 69.59 3.49
N ASP A 7 29.03 68.58 2.71
CA ASP A 7 29.24 67.11 2.81
C ASP A 7 29.09 66.40 4.18
N SER A 8 28.50 65.20 4.35
CA SER A 8 28.10 64.10 3.45
C SER A 8 27.41 62.96 4.23
N SER A 9 26.68 62.08 3.51
CA SER A 9 26.27 60.67 3.83
C SER A 9 25.14 60.47 4.87
N SER A 10 24.16 59.57 4.78
CA SER A 10 23.81 58.45 3.86
C SER A 10 22.37 57.93 4.15
N SER A 11 21.71 57.37 3.12
CA SER A 11 20.59 56.38 3.13
C SER A 11 19.16 56.81 3.52
N PRO A 12 18.08 56.07 3.13
CA PRO A 12 17.87 55.25 1.92
C PRO A 12 16.54 55.59 1.18
N CYS A 13 16.46 55.23 -0.10
CA CYS A 13 15.24 55.28 -0.89
C CYS A 13 14.42 53.99 -0.67
N SER A 14 13.22 54.10 -0.10
CA SER A 14 12.28 52.98 0.05
C SER A 14 11.46 52.82 -1.23
N SER A 15 11.82 51.84 -2.05
CA SER A 15 11.04 51.41 -3.21
C SER A 15 9.83 50.57 -2.78
N ALA A 16 8.66 50.95 -3.29
CA ALA A 16 7.37 50.33 -3.08
C ALA A 16 7.37 48.83 -3.43
N ALA A 17 6.85 48.01 -2.52
CA ALA A 17 6.61 46.60 -2.74
C ALA A 17 5.40 46.40 -3.65
N THR A 18 5.65 45.98 -4.88
CA THR A 18 4.62 45.46 -5.78
C THR A 18 4.22 44.06 -5.31
N ALA A 19 3.06 43.97 -4.66
CA ALA A 19 2.45 42.68 -4.34
C ALA A 19 2.03 41.98 -5.64
N THR A 20 2.68 40.86 -5.97
CA THR A 20 2.23 39.94 -7.02
C THR A 20 0.91 39.28 -6.61
N PRO A 21 -0.13 39.28 -7.45
CA PRO A 21 -1.37 38.58 -7.16
C PRO A 21 -1.16 37.06 -7.27
N GLN A 22 -1.52 36.32 -6.23
CA GLN A 22 -1.68 34.86 -6.33
C GLN A 22 -2.76 34.57 -7.38
N ALA A 23 -2.33 34.06 -8.55
CA ALA A 23 -3.24 33.52 -9.54
C ALA A 23 -4.00 32.33 -8.93
N GLN A 24 -5.28 32.52 -8.62
CA GLN A 24 -6.19 31.41 -8.38
C GLN A 24 -6.28 30.61 -9.68
N SER A 25 -5.63 29.45 -9.73
CA SER A 25 -5.65 28.55 -10.89
C SER A 25 -7.08 28.07 -11.14
N ASP A 26 -7.60 28.31 -12.34
CA ASP A 26 -8.91 27.82 -12.76
C ASP A 26 -8.96 26.28 -12.63
N PRO A 27 -9.90 25.72 -11.84
CA PRO A 27 -10.05 24.27 -11.65
C PRO A 27 -10.18 23.50 -12.97
N MET A 28 -10.82 24.10 -13.98
CA MET A 28 -11.02 23.44 -15.28
C MET A 28 -9.70 23.34 -16.06
N HIS A 29 -8.84 24.36 -15.98
CA HIS A 29 -7.49 24.32 -16.56
C HIS A 29 -6.60 23.29 -15.86
N SER A 30 -6.62 23.23 -14.53
CA SER A 30 -5.87 22.21 -13.77
C SER A 30 -6.30 20.79 -14.11
N TRP A 31 -7.60 20.57 -14.32
CA TRP A 31 -8.13 19.27 -14.74
C TRP A 31 -7.66 18.88 -16.15
N TRP A 32 -7.74 19.78 -17.13
CA TRP A 32 -7.26 19.51 -18.49
C TRP A 32 -5.74 19.26 -18.56
N GLU A 33 -4.95 19.96 -17.73
CA GLU A 33 -3.51 19.70 -17.60
C GLU A 33 -3.22 18.30 -17.04
N SER A 34 -3.98 17.85 -16.04
CA SER A 34 -3.89 16.48 -15.50
C SER A 34 -4.22 15.43 -16.57
N VAL A 35 -5.34 15.61 -17.28
CA VAL A 35 -5.78 14.68 -18.34
C VAL A 35 -4.77 14.61 -19.48
N SER A 36 -4.32 15.77 -19.99
CA SER A 36 -3.33 15.83 -21.08
C SER A 36 -1.99 15.22 -20.67
N LYS A 37 -1.53 15.43 -19.44
CA LYS A 37 -0.32 14.81 -18.91
C LYS A 37 -0.46 13.30 -18.76
N ALA A 38 -1.60 12.81 -18.29
CA ALA A 38 -1.86 11.38 -18.20
C ALA A 38 -1.91 10.72 -19.59
N ARG A 39 -2.52 11.37 -20.59
CA ARG A 39 -2.49 10.92 -21.99
C ARG A 39 -1.07 10.80 -22.54
N SER A 40 -0.26 11.85 -22.38
CA SER A 40 1.11 11.83 -22.88
C SER A 40 1.95 10.73 -22.22
N ARG A 41 1.76 10.47 -20.92
CA ARG A 41 2.40 9.35 -20.23
C ARG A 41 1.93 7.99 -20.75
N ILE A 42 0.64 7.79 -21.03
CA ILE A 42 0.14 6.53 -21.60
C ILE A 42 0.67 6.30 -23.03
N HIS A 43 0.75 7.33 -23.87
CA HIS A 43 1.38 7.18 -25.19
C HIS A 43 2.88 6.86 -25.10
N ALA A 44 3.60 7.50 -24.16
CA ALA A 44 4.99 7.15 -23.90
C ALA A 44 5.15 5.70 -23.41
N LEU A 45 4.19 5.19 -22.64
CA LEU A 45 4.14 3.81 -22.19
C LEU A 45 3.89 2.83 -23.35
N ALA A 46 2.96 3.16 -24.25
CA ALA A 46 2.65 2.34 -25.41
C ALA A 46 3.85 2.17 -26.36
N ALA A 47 4.75 3.17 -26.43
CA ALA A 47 6.00 3.08 -27.19
C ALA A 47 7.04 2.13 -26.57
N LEU A 48 6.92 1.79 -25.27
CA LEU A 48 7.85 0.91 -24.56
C LEU A 48 7.40 -0.55 -24.50
N LEU A 49 6.12 -0.81 -24.74
CA LEU A 49 5.52 -2.13 -24.61
C LEU A 49 5.37 -2.84 -25.96
N PRO A 50 5.21 -4.18 -25.96
CA PRO A 50 4.95 -4.92 -27.18
C PRO A 50 3.72 -4.40 -27.93
N SER A 51 3.79 -4.41 -29.27
CA SER A 51 2.78 -3.83 -30.16
C SER A 51 1.36 -4.36 -29.92
N SER A 52 1.22 -5.57 -29.38
CA SER A 52 -0.08 -6.18 -29.00
C SER A 52 -0.85 -5.39 -27.93
N SER A 53 -0.15 -4.63 -27.09
CA SER A 53 -0.75 -3.81 -26.02
C SER A 53 -1.07 -2.37 -26.45
N SER A 54 -0.56 -1.93 -27.61
CA SER A 54 -0.63 -0.54 -28.07
C SER A 54 -2.06 -0.03 -28.30
N SER A 55 -2.94 -0.85 -28.88
CA SER A 55 -4.33 -0.48 -29.16
C SER A 55 -5.16 -0.33 -27.88
N SER A 56 -4.96 -1.22 -26.91
CA SER A 56 -5.59 -1.14 -25.58
C SER A 56 -5.16 0.13 -24.85
N LEU A 57 -3.85 0.43 -24.85
CA LEU A 57 -3.33 1.64 -24.22
C LEU A 57 -3.81 2.93 -24.90
N ALA A 58 -3.95 2.94 -26.23
CA ALA A 58 -4.54 4.07 -26.95
C ALA A 58 -5.98 4.34 -26.49
N SER A 59 -6.81 3.30 -26.39
CA SER A 59 -8.19 3.45 -25.89
C SER A 59 -8.25 3.97 -24.45
N LEU A 60 -7.28 3.60 -23.60
CA LEU A 60 -7.19 4.09 -22.23
C LEU A 60 -6.79 5.58 -22.19
N ALA A 61 -5.90 6.00 -23.09
CA ALA A 61 -5.51 7.40 -23.23
C ALA A 61 -6.72 8.27 -23.63
N ASP A 62 -7.56 7.80 -24.54
CA ASP A 62 -8.70 8.56 -25.04
C ASP A 62 -9.85 8.71 -24.02
N SER A 63 -9.83 7.95 -22.92
CA SER A 63 -10.84 8.05 -21.87
C SER A 63 -10.87 9.42 -21.16
N ASP A 64 -11.97 9.71 -20.46
CA ASP A 64 -12.15 10.96 -19.70
C ASP A 64 -11.21 11.07 -18.49
N ARG A 65 -10.80 9.92 -17.92
CA ARG A 65 -9.92 9.83 -16.74
C ARG A 65 -8.78 8.84 -17.00
N PRO A 66 -7.85 9.16 -17.93
CA PRO A 66 -6.82 8.25 -18.42
C PRO A 66 -6.01 7.56 -17.31
N ALA A 67 -5.59 8.30 -16.27
CA ALA A 67 -4.81 7.75 -15.16
C ALA A 67 -5.58 6.70 -14.34
N LEU A 68 -6.87 6.92 -14.08
CA LEU A 68 -7.72 5.97 -13.36
C LEU A 68 -8.06 4.76 -14.22
N SER A 69 -8.35 5.00 -15.51
CA SER A 69 -8.57 3.92 -16.49
C SER A 69 -7.36 2.99 -16.55
N LEU A 70 -6.14 3.56 -16.58
CA LEU A 70 -4.89 2.79 -16.53
C LEU A 70 -4.75 2.01 -15.22
N LEU A 71 -5.02 2.63 -14.06
CA LEU A 71 -4.97 1.96 -12.74
C LEU A 71 -5.97 0.79 -12.65
N SER A 72 -7.13 0.92 -13.29
CA SER A 72 -8.18 -0.10 -13.25
C SER A 72 -8.00 -1.24 -14.27
N SER A 73 -7.13 -1.08 -15.27
CA SER A 73 -7.00 -2.02 -16.39
C SER A 73 -6.06 -3.19 -16.06
N PRO A 74 -6.58 -4.44 -15.94
CA PRO A 74 -5.75 -5.61 -15.67
C PRO A 74 -4.79 -5.90 -16.83
N ALA A 75 -5.27 -5.79 -18.08
CA ALA A 75 -4.47 -6.05 -19.26
C ALA A 75 -3.26 -5.10 -19.39
N ALA A 76 -3.42 -3.83 -19.01
CA ALA A 76 -2.30 -2.90 -18.95
C ALA A 76 -1.31 -3.32 -17.86
N TYR A 77 -1.81 -3.65 -16.67
CA TYR A 77 -0.96 -4.12 -15.58
C TYR A 77 -0.15 -5.37 -15.95
N ASP A 78 -0.78 -6.38 -16.55
CA ASP A 78 -0.13 -7.63 -16.96
C ASP A 78 0.96 -7.40 -18.02
N ALA A 79 0.70 -6.51 -19.00
CA ALA A 79 1.69 -6.14 -19.99
C ALA A 79 2.91 -5.45 -19.38
N LEU A 80 2.69 -4.54 -18.41
CA LEU A 80 3.75 -3.85 -17.68
C LEU A 80 4.52 -4.80 -16.77
N SER A 81 3.81 -5.68 -16.05
CA SER A 81 4.42 -6.59 -15.10
C SER A 81 5.31 -7.61 -15.81
N ALA A 82 4.84 -8.22 -16.89
CA ALA A 82 5.63 -9.12 -17.74
C ALA A 82 6.88 -8.43 -18.30
N SER A 83 6.74 -7.18 -18.75
CA SER A 83 7.87 -6.42 -19.31
C SER A 83 8.89 -5.99 -18.25
N LEU A 84 8.45 -5.70 -17.01
CA LEU A 84 9.32 -5.41 -15.86
C LEU A 84 10.08 -6.65 -15.36
N GLN A 85 9.50 -7.83 -15.50
CA GLN A 85 10.15 -9.11 -15.19
C GLN A 85 11.22 -9.46 -16.23
N GLY A 86 11.02 -9.07 -17.49
CA GLY A 86 11.94 -9.33 -18.60
C GLY A 86 13.06 -8.28 -18.79
N SER A 87 13.59 -8.23 -20.02
CA SER A 87 14.74 -7.39 -20.42
C SER A 87 14.42 -5.89 -20.49
N HIS A 88 13.14 -5.52 -20.64
CA HIS A 88 12.70 -4.12 -20.78
C HIS A 88 12.51 -3.39 -19.43
N ALA A 89 13.06 -3.92 -18.35
CA ALA A 89 12.89 -3.35 -17.02
C ALA A 89 13.44 -1.92 -16.88
N ALA A 90 14.59 -1.62 -17.49
CA ALA A 90 15.26 -0.32 -17.37
C ALA A 90 14.42 0.87 -17.92
N PRO A 91 13.94 0.85 -19.19
CA PRO A 91 13.12 1.94 -19.71
C PRO A 91 11.76 2.07 -18.99
N LEU A 92 11.18 0.95 -18.53
CA LEU A 92 9.94 1.00 -17.76
C LEU A 92 10.12 1.59 -16.35
N CYS A 93 11.24 1.28 -15.68
CA CYS A 93 11.57 1.93 -14.42
C CYS A 93 11.75 3.45 -14.59
N HIS A 94 12.38 3.87 -15.70
CA HIS A 94 12.47 5.29 -16.04
C HIS A 94 11.08 5.90 -16.23
N TRP A 95 10.20 5.26 -17.02
CA TRP A 95 8.84 5.74 -17.23
C TRP A 95 8.05 5.85 -15.91
N LEU A 96 8.17 4.88 -15.01
CA LEU A 96 7.54 4.90 -13.69
C LEU A 96 8.07 6.05 -12.82
N TYR A 97 9.39 6.26 -12.83
CA TYR A 97 10.04 7.36 -12.12
C TYR A 97 9.51 8.71 -12.58
N ASP A 98 9.50 8.92 -13.89
CA ASP A 98 8.99 10.11 -14.56
C ASP A 98 7.50 10.36 -14.29
N THR A 99 6.72 9.28 -14.26
CA THR A 99 5.28 9.31 -13.96
C THR A 99 5.03 9.69 -12.51
N PHE A 100 5.87 9.22 -11.58
CA PHE A 100 5.77 9.59 -10.16
C PHE A 100 6.07 11.07 -9.90
N LEU A 101 7.01 11.65 -10.66
CA LEU A 101 7.38 13.06 -10.56
C LEU A 101 6.34 14.04 -11.13
N SER A 102 5.33 13.55 -11.85
CA SER A 102 4.31 14.36 -12.56
C SER A 102 3.45 15.30 -11.69
N ASN A 103 3.52 15.16 -10.36
CA ASN A 103 2.67 15.81 -9.34
C ASN A 103 1.16 15.49 -9.44
N ASP A 104 0.73 14.66 -10.38
CA ASP A 104 -0.66 14.21 -10.49
C ASP A 104 -0.94 13.08 -9.49
N PRO A 105 -1.96 13.20 -8.61
CA PRO A 105 -2.25 12.20 -7.60
C PRO A 105 -2.66 10.84 -8.20
N HIS A 106 -3.41 10.82 -9.30
CA HIS A 106 -3.86 9.58 -9.94
C HIS A 106 -2.71 8.86 -10.64
N LEU A 107 -1.81 9.59 -11.30
CA LEU A 107 -0.59 8.98 -11.87
C LEU A 107 0.35 8.45 -10.78
N ARG A 108 0.42 9.13 -9.62
CA ARG A 108 1.15 8.60 -8.46
C ARG A 108 0.53 7.31 -7.93
N LEU A 109 -0.81 7.20 -7.90
CA LEU A 109 -1.49 5.96 -7.52
C LEU A 109 -1.16 4.82 -8.50
N VAL A 110 -1.08 5.10 -9.81
CA VAL A 110 -0.60 4.11 -10.80
C VAL A 110 0.78 3.61 -10.40
N VAL A 111 1.75 4.48 -10.16
CA VAL A 111 3.10 4.04 -9.77
C VAL A 111 3.10 3.27 -8.44
N LEU A 112 2.34 3.73 -7.45
CA LEU A 112 2.22 3.05 -6.15
C LEU A 112 1.64 1.64 -6.31
N SER A 113 0.71 1.40 -7.23
CA SER A 113 0.16 0.07 -7.48
C SER A 113 1.19 -0.95 -7.99
N PHE A 114 2.32 -0.50 -8.55
CA PHE A 114 3.43 -1.38 -8.94
C PHE A 114 4.45 -1.60 -7.83
N VAL A 115 4.36 -0.90 -6.69
CA VAL A 115 5.33 -1.03 -5.58
C VAL A 115 5.50 -2.47 -5.08
N PRO A 116 4.43 -3.27 -4.89
CA PRO A 116 4.59 -4.68 -4.54
C PRO A 116 5.46 -5.47 -5.51
N LEU A 117 5.20 -5.31 -6.81
CA LEU A 117 5.95 -5.95 -7.88
C LEU A 117 7.41 -5.47 -7.90
N LEU A 118 7.62 -4.15 -7.82
CA LEU A 118 8.95 -3.54 -7.83
C LEU A 118 9.79 -3.99 -6.62
N ALA A 119 9.20 -3.99 -5.43
CA ALA A 119 9.86 -4.48 -4.21
C ALA A 119 10.17 -5.97 -4.31
N GLY A 120 9.22 -6.77 -4.81
CA GLY A 120 9.38 -8.19 -5.10
C GLY A 120 10.56 -8.48 -6.01
N LEU A 121 10.53 -7.93 -7.23
CA LEU A 121 11.59 -8.12 -8.22
C LEU A 121 12.94 -7.58 -7.75
N TYR A 122 12.95 -6.43 -7.08
CA TYR A 122 14.17 -5.85 -6.53
C TYR A 122 14.80 -6.77 -5.50
N LEU A 123 14.03 -7.23 -4.51
CA LEU A 123 14.53 -8.11 -3.45
C LEU A 123 14.96 -9.47 -3.99
N SER A 124 14.23 -10.05 -4.95
CA SER A 124 14.63 -11.31 -5.61
C SER A 124 15.91 -11.16 -6.41
N ARG A 125 16.02 -10.12 -7.26
CA ARG A 125 17.22 -9.90 -8.09
C ARG A 125 18.45 -9.54 -7.26
N LEU A 126 18.26 -8.88 -6.13
CA LEU A 126 19.34 -8.57 -5.18
C LEU A 126 20.04 -9.80 -4.62
N HIS A 127 19.32 -10.91 -4.49
CA HIS A 127 19.84 -12.17 -3.96
C HIS A 127 20.06 -13.20 -5.09
N SER A 128 19.96 -12.78 -6.35
CA SER A 128 20.31 -13.59 -7.51
C SER A 128 21.83 -13.75 -7.59
N PRO A 129 22.36 -14.93 -7.97
CA PRO A 129 23.80 -15.14 -8.14
C PRO A 129 24.41 -14.25 -9.23
N ASP A 130 23.64 -13.92 -10.27
CA ASP A 130 24.01 -12.94 -11.30
C ASP A 130 22.93 -11.85 -11.36
N PRO A 131 23.11 -10.73 -10.62
CA PRO A 131 22.09 -9.70 -10.52
C PRO A 131 22.09 -8.83 -11.78
N PRO A 132 20.96 -8.69 -12.51
CA PRO A 132 20.84 -7.71 -13.57
C PRO A 132 20.93 -6.29 -13.01
N SER A 133 21.08 -5.28 -13.88
CA SER A 133 21.14 -3.88 -13.45
C SER A 133 19.91 -3.48 -12.62
N LEU A 134 20.16 -3.01 -11.39
CA LEU A 134 19.13 -2.59 -10.43
C LEU A 134 18.92 -1.08 -10.41
N ALA A 135 19.69 -0.31 -11.19
CA ALA A 135 19.71 1.15 -11.11
C ALA A 135 18.32 1.79 -11.31
N GLY A 136 17.51 1.24 -12.22
CA GLY A 136 16.14 1.71 -12.43
C GLY A 136 15.22 1.48 -11.21
N PHE A 137 15.31 0.30 -10.59
CA PHE A 137 14.55 -0.02 -9.37
C PHE A 137 14.99 0.86 -8.20
N GLU A 138 16.30 1.02 -8.03
CA GLU A 138 16.87 1.84 -6.97
C GLU A 138 16.49 3.32 -7.12
N ALA A 139 16.52 3.86 -8.34
CA ALA A 139 16.09 5.24 -8.60
C ALA A 139 14.62 5.46 -8.23
N LEU A 140 13.74 4.52 -8.57
CA LEU A 140 12.31 4.61 -8.27
C LEU A 140 12.02 4.47 -6.77
N LEU A 141 12.63 3.49 -6.11
CA LEU A 141 12.50 3.30 -4.65
C LEU A 141 13.06 4.50 -3.90
N LEU A 142 14.17 5.08 -4.38
CA LEU A 142 14.75 6.28 -3.79
C LEU A 142 13.86 7.51 -4.01
N ALA A 143 13.19 7.62 -5.16
CA ALA A 143 12.22 8.69 -5.42
C ALA A 143 11.03 8.64 -4.45
N LEU A 144 10.49 7.43 -4.22
CA LEU A 144 9.42 7.20 -3.24
C LEU A 144 9.88 7.56 -1.82
N TYR A 145 11.10 7.13 -1.46
CA TYR A 145 11.70 7.47 -0.17
C TYR A 145 11.92 8.97 0.01
N ALA A 146 12.43 9.66 -1.03
CA ALA A 146 12.67 11.10 -1.01
C ALA A 146 11.37 11.89 -0.89
N ALA A 147 10.31 11.47 -1.59
CA ALA A 147 8.99 12.06 -1.48
C ALA A 147 8.43 11.93 -0.05
N GLU A 148 8.58 10.75 0.57
CA GLU A 148 8.14 10.56 1.96
C GLU A 148 9.00 11.33 2.97
N THR A 149 10.31 11.40 2.75
CA THR A 149 11.22 12.20 3.58
C THR A 149 10.85 13.68 3.54
N LYS A 150 10.52 14.20 2.35
CA LYS A 150 10.05 15.58 2.16
C LYS A 150 8.70 15.82 2.84
N SER A 151 7.77 14.86 2.73
CA SER A 151 6.46 14.90 3.38
C SER A 151 6.58 14.96 4.91
N ARG A 152 7.48 14.15 5.49
CA ARG A 152 7.71 14.12 6.94
C ARG A 152 8.47 15.34 7.47
N ASN A 153 9.22 16.04 6.64
CA ASN A 153 9.97 17.26 6.99
C ASN A 153 10.80 17.08 8.29
N GLY A 154 11.53 15.96 8.39
CA GLY A 154 12.35 15.62 9.56
C GLY A 154 11.60 15.18 10.81
N LYS A 155 10.26 15.03 10.75
CA LYS A 155 9.45 14.58 11.89
C LYS A 155 9.30 13.06 11.93
N PRO A 156 9.26 12.44 13.11
CA PRO A 156 8.88 11.04 13.25
C PRO A 156 7.40 10.83 12.95
N LEU A 157 7.03 9.61 12.56
CA LEU A 157 5.63 9.20 12.46
C LEU A 157 5.16 8.73 13.84
N LEU A 158 4.30 9.53 14.48
CA LEU A 158 3.77 9.29 15.82
C LEU A 158 2.29 8.91 15.77
N VAL A 159 1.84 8.14 16.76
CA VAL A 159 0.43 7.83 17.02
C VAL A 159 0.10 8.14 18.46
N THR A 160 -1.03 8.78 18.70
CA THR A 160 -1.55 8.96 20.05
C THR A 160 -2.21 7.67 20.51
N ILE A 161 -1.73 7.07 21.59
CA ILE A 161 -2.28 5.84 22.15
C ILE A 161 -3.54 6.24 22.95
N PRO A 162 -4.73 5.72 22.59
CA PRO A 162 -5.95 6.02 23.32
C PRO A 162 -5.88 5.47 24.76
N ASP A 163 -6.31 6.28 25.72
CA ASP A 163 -6.44 5.89 27.12
C ASP A 163 -7.91 5.98 27.55
N LEU A 164 -8.43 4.90 28.14
CA LEU A 164 -9.80 4.81 28.65
C LEU A 164 -10.04 5.69 29.88
N SER A 165 -8.97 6.16 30.55
CA SER A 165 -9.05 7.12 31.65
C SER A 165 -9.50 8.51 31.19
N HIS A 166 -9.39 8.81 29.90
CA HIS A 166 -9.77 10.07 29.29
C HIS A 166 -11.07 9.93 28.48
N PRO A 167 -11.93 10.97 28.46
CA PRO A 167 -13.09 10.99 27.59
C PRO A 167 -12.65 10.96 26.13
N SER A 168 -13.38 10.20 25.32
CA SER A 168 -13.19 10.07 23.87
C SER A 168 -14.55 10.15 23.17
N ILE A 169 -14.52 10.15 21.83
CA ILE A 169 -15.74 10.16 21.00
C ILE A 169 -16.67 8.97 21.34
N TYR A 170 -16.12 7.84 21.79
CA TYR A 170 -16.87 6.62 22.04
C TYR A 170 -17.13 6.30 23.51
N HIS A 171 -16.48 7.01 24.44
CA HIS A 171 -16.51 6.64 25.86
C HIS A 171 -16.29 7.86 26.77
N ALA A 172 -17.04 7.92 27.88
CA ALA A 172 -16.82 8.87 28.96
C ALA A 172 -16.56 8.11 30.27
N PRO A 173 -15.42 8.34 30.95
CA PRO A 173 -15.08 7.63 32.18
C PRO A 173 -16.04 8.00 33.32
N LEU A 174 -16.53 6.99 34.05
CA LEU A 174 -17.46 7.19 35.18
C LEU A 174 -16.85 7.96 36.36
N ARG A 175 -15.53 7.89 36.54
CA ARG A 175 -14.80 8.64 37.58
C ARG A 175 -14.06 9.79 36.92
N LYS A 176 -14.36 11.02 37.35
CA LYS A 176 -13.58 12.20 36.95
C LYS A 176 -12.14 11.99 37.44
N PRO A 177 -11.10 12.22 36.62
CA PRO A 177 -9.72 12.15 37.08
C PRO A 177 -9.60 13.08 38.29
N GLN A 178 -9.17 12.53 39.44
CA GLN A 178 -8.91 13.34 40.63
C GLN A 178 -7.95 14.45 40.23
N SER A 179 -8.30 15.69 40.54
CA SER A 179 -7.63 16.94 40.17
C SER A 179 -6.18 17.07 40.69
N GLN A 180 -5.54 15.99 41.12
CA GLN A 180 -4.19 15.92 41.67
C GLN A 180 -3.28 14.90 40.95
N SER A 181 -3.80 14.01 40.10
CA SER A 181 -2.93 13.31 39.16
C SER A 181 -2.68 14.26 38.00
N GLN A 182 -1.46 14.80 37.95
CA GLN A 182 -0.90 15.64 36.88
C GLN A 182 -1.58 15.37 35.54
N SER A 183 -1.92 16.42 34.81
CA SER A 183 -2.34 16.36 33.40
C SER A 183 -1.40 15.44 32.60
N GLN A 184 -1.70 14.15 32.54
CA GLN A 184 -0.90 13.18 31.81
C GLN A 184 -1.14 13.50 30.35
N SER A 185 -0.10 14.01 29.69
CA SER A 185 -0.12 14.16 28.25
C SER A 185 -0.44 12.80 27.63
N PRO A 186 -1.25 12.76 26.57
CA PRO A 186 -1.64 11.49 25.98
C PRO A 186 -0.39 10.74 25.55
N SER A 187 -0.30 9.45 25.89
CA SER A 187 0.88 8.66 25.59
C SER A 187 1.11 8.59 24.08
N LEU A 188 2.31 8.96 23.63
CA LEU A 188 2.68 8.99 22.22
C LEU A 188 3.46 7.71 21.88
N GLY A 189 2.95 6.93 20.94
CA GLY A 189 3.64 5.81 20.33
C GLY A 189 4.44 6.25 19.11
N LEU A 190 5.65 5.71 18.95
CA LEU A 190 6.47 5.90 17.76
C LEU A 190 6.19 4.78 16.74
N ILE A 191 5.67 5.12 15.57
CA ILE A 191 5.47 4.15 14.47
C ILE A 191 6.72 4.02 13.62
N SER A 192 7.35 5.14 13.29
CA SER A 192 8.53 5.19 12.42
C SER A 192 9.42 6.37 12.83
N PRO A 193 10.74 6.18 12.94
CA PRO A 193 11.66 7.26 13.27
C PRO A 193 11.70 8.33 12.16
N PRO A 194 12.30 9.51 12.44
CA PRO A 194 12.57 10.51 11.41
C PRO A 194 13.39 9.92 10.26
N LEU A 195 13.06 10.31 9.03
CA LEU A 195 13.78 9.87 7.84
C LEU A 195 14.89 10.87 7.48
N GLU A 196 16.05 10.34 7.10
CA GLU A 196 17.21 11.13 6.66
C GLU A 196 17.31 11.07 5.13
N PRO A 197 17.46 12.20 4.42
CA PRO A 197 17.63 12.19 2.97
C PRO A 197 18.77 11.27 2.51
N GLN A 198 18.51 10.43 1.51
CA GLN A 198 19.49 9.51 0.93
C GLN A 198 19.78 9.90 -0.53
N LEU A 199 21.06 9.95 -0.92
CA LEU A 199 21.50 10.22 -2.29
C LEU A 199 21.59 8.96 -3.16
N GLY A 200 21.59 7.78 -2.54
CA GLY A 200 21.72 6.49 -3.22
C GLY A 200 21.37 5.33 -2.30
N VAL A 201 21.12 4.16 -2.88
CA VAL A 201 20.71 2.97 -2.12
C VAL A 201 21.95 2.24 -1.59
N LYS A 202 22.25 2.44 -0.31
CA LYS A 202 23.29 1.71 0.42
C LYS A 202 22.72 0.45 1.06
N SER A 203 23.52 -0.61 1.16
CA SER A 203 23.12 -1.89 1.76
C SER A 203 22.47 -1.74 3.15
N THR A 204 23.01 -0.88 4.01
CA THR A 204 22.50 -0.65 5.38
C THR A 204 21.17 0.08 5.44
N LYS A 205 20.89 0.97 4.47
CA LYS A 205 19.65 1.78 4.42
C LYS A 205 18.60 1.19 3.48
N ARG A 206 18.96 0.20 2.68
CA ARG A 206 18.09 -0.49 1.72
C ARG A 206 16.82 -1.04 2.36
N PRO A 207 16.85 -1.72 3.52
CA PRO A 207 15.64 -2.15 4.21
C PRO A 207 14.67 -1.02 4.52
N THR A 208 15.19 0.11 5.02
CA THR A 208 14.39 1.29 5.32
C THR A 208 13.80 1.90 4.07
N ILE A 209 14.56 1.99 2.97
CA ILE A 209 14.09 2.52 1.68
C ILE A 209 12.93 1.66 1.13
N VAL A 210 13.12 0.34 1.06
CA VAL A 210 12.08 -0.60 0.61
C VAL A 210 10.88 -0.58 1.55
N GLY A 211 11.11 -0.57 2.86
CA GLY A 211 10.07 -0.48 3.88
C GLY A 211 9.21 0.78 3.77
N VAL A 212 9.83 1.94 3.51
CA VAL A 212 9.11 3.20 3.28
C VAL A 212 8.32 3.15 1.98
N ALA A 213 8.85 2.55 0.91
CA ALA A 213 8.09 2.36 -0.33
C ALA A 213 6.83 1.50 -0.09
N LEU A 214 6.97 0.37 0.61
CA LEU A 214 5.82 -0.47 1.02
C LEU A 214 4.85 0.28 1.94
N HIS A 215 5.36 1.17 2.80
CA HIS A 215 4.50 2.03 3.63
C HIS A 215 3.70 3.03 2.79
N SER A 216 4.31 3.62 1.75
CA SER A 216 3.62 4.50 0.80
C SER A 216 2.55 3.77 -0.01
N PHE A 217 2.76 2.49 -0.32
CA PHE A 217 1.71 1.63 -0.87
C PHE A 217 0.58 1.42 0.16
N PHE A 218 0.94 1.06 1.40
CA PHE A 218 -0.02 0.82 2.48
C PHE A 218 -0.88 2.05 2.80
N SER A 219 -0.32 3.27 2.73
CA SER A 219 -1.07 4.51 3.00
C SER A 219 -2.18 4.78 1.98
N GLN A 220 -2.09 4.17 0.79
CA GLN A 220 -3.06 4.28 -0.29
C GLN A 220 -3.77 2.96 -0.59
N ILE A 221 -3.67 1.96 0.30
CA ILE A 221 -4.09 0.58 0.04
C ILE A 221 -5.57 0.40 -0.29
N SER A 222 -6.43 1.32 0.16
CA SER A 222 -7.86 1.35 -0.17
C SER A 222 -8.13 1.64 -1.65
N HIS A 223 -7.24 2.40 -2.30
CA HIS A 223 -7.33 2.72 -3.73
C HIS A 223 -6.62 1.68 -4.61
N MET A 224 -5.90 0.74 -4.01
CA MET A 224 -5.10 -0.22 -4.75
C MET A 224 -5.98 -1.34 -5.32
N PRO A 225 -5.82 -1.70 -6.60
CA PRO A 225 -6.55 -2.78 -7.23
C PRO A 225 -6.16 -4.15 -6.67
N ALA A 226 -7.05 -5.13 -6.84
CA ALA A 226 -6.88 -6.48 -6.28
C ALA A 226 -5.63 -7.20 -6.79
N TRP A 227 -5.28 -7.03 -8.08
CA TRP A 227 -4.08 -7.64 -8.67
C TRP A 227 -2.78 -7.19 -7.97
N SER A 228 -2.70 -5.93 -7.55
CA SER A 228 -1.51 -5.39 -6.87
C SER A 228 -1.31 -6.06 -5.52
N LYS A 229 -2.43 -6.26 -4.81
CA LYS A 229 -2.48 -6.96 -3.52
C LYS A 229 -2.15 -8.44 -3.67
N LEU A 230 -2.63 -9.10 -4.73
CA LEU A 230 -2.31 -10.49 -5.04
C LEU A 230 -0.81 -10.68 -5.25
N HIS A 231 -0.19 -9.84 -6.09
CA HIS A 231 1.26 -9.88 -6.30
C HIS A 231 2.03 -9.64 -5.01
N PHE A 232 1.58 -8.71 -4.16
CA PHE A 232 2.18 -8.55 -2.84
C PHE A 232 2.15 -9.85 -2.03
N CYS A 233 1.00 -10.52 -1.95
CA CYS A 233 0.85 -11.77 -1.23
C CYS A 233 1.75 -12.88 -1.80
N GLN A 234 1.84 -13.00 -3.12
CA GLN A 234 2.73 -13.96 -3.79
C GLN A 234 4.20 -13.71 -3.45
N PHE A 235 4.68 -12.47 -3.58
CA PHE A 235 6.05 -12.12 -3.19
C PHE A 235 6.32 -12.34 -1.71
N ALA A 236 5.39 -11.95 -0.83
CA ALA A 236 5.53 -12.14 0.61
C ALA A 236 5.63 -13.63 0.99
N ALA A 237 4.87 -14.50 0.31
CA ALA A 237 4.99 -15.94 0.45
C ALA A 237 6.35 -16.44 -0.08
N ALA A 238 6.77 -15.98 -1.26
CA ALA A 238 8.04 -16.38 -1.86
C ALA A 238 9.26 -15.95 -1.02
N TRP A 239 9.24 -14.75 -0.42
CA TRP A 239 10.28 -14.26 0.47
C TRP A 239 10.45 -15.14 1.72
N ALA A 240 9.38 -15.82 2.17
CA ALA A 240 9.46 -16.74 3.29
C ALA A 240 10.38 -17.95 2.99
N GLY A 241 10.59 -18.27 1.70
CA GLY A 241 11.35 -19.43 1.23
C GLY A 241 10.45 -20.59 0.81
N ALA A 242 11.06 -21.76 0.61
CA ALA A 242 10.33 -22.97 0.23
C ALA A 242 9.26 -23.35 1.27
N ASN A 243 8.16 -23.92 0.79
CA ASN A 243 7.00 -24.30 1.59
C ASN A 243 7.39 -25.27 2.72
N CYS A 244 7.55 -24.76 3.95
CA CYS A 244 7.74 -25.61 5.13
C CYS A 244 6.45 -26.39 5.43
N PRO A 245 6.52 -27.71 5.69
CA PRO A 245 5.36 -28.49 6.15
C PRO A 245 4.72 -27.89 7.42
N CYS A 246 5.56 -27.31 8.30
CA CYS A 246 5.18 -26.71 9.57
C CYS A 246 4.19 -25.53 9.48
N ARG A 247 3.94 -25.00 8.28
CA ARG A 247 2.99 -23.90 8.08
C ARG A 247 1.54 -24.31 8.36
N ASN A 248 1.23 -25.60 8.24
CA ASN A 248 -0.10 -26.16 8.44
C ASN A 248 -0.33 -26.60 9.90
N ASP A 249 0.71 -26.63 10.75
CA ASP A 249 0.62 -27.14 12.12
C ASP A 249 -0.31 -26.30 13.01
N LEU A 250 -0.63 -25.07 12.59
CA LEU A 250 -1.59 -24.20 13.28
C LEU A 250 -3.05 -24.43 12.86
N ASP A 251 -3.28 -25.14 11.77
CA ASP A 251 -4.62 -25.48 11.30
C ASP A 251 -5.10 -26.72 12.09
N LEU A 252 -5.50 -26.51 13.35
CA LEU A 252 -6.05 -27.55 14.23
C LEU A 252 -7.32 -28.21 13.64
N ASP A 253 -7.98 -27.55 12.69
CA ASP A 253 -9.06 -28.09 11.87
C ASP A 253 -8.64 -28.16 10.40
N GLN A 254 -8.50 -29.38 9.87
CA GLN A 254 -8.15 -29.69 8.46
C GLN A 254 -9.22 -29.26 7.43
N THR A 255 -10.09 -28.29 7.75
CA THR A 255 -11.26 -27.93 6.94
C THR A 255 -11.02 -26.77 5.95
N LEU A 256 -9.78 -26.31 5.79
CA LEU A 256 -9.45 -25.24 4.84
C LEU A 256 -8.73 -25.84 3.62
N PRO A 257 -9.40 -25.91 2.45
CA PRO A 257 -8.83 -26.49 1.24
C PRO A 257 -7.82 -25.52 0.60
N PHE A 258 -6.60 -25.46 1.15
CA PHE A 258 -5.52 -24.63 0.60
C PHE A 258 -4.77 -25.28 -0.57
N ASP A 259 -5.11 -26.53 -0.93
CA ASP A 259 -4.46 -27.25 -2.03
C ASP A 259 -4.64 -26.55 -3.40
N ASN A 260 -5.71 -25.77 -3.56
CA ASN A 260 -5.98 -25.00 -4.79
C ASN A 260 -5.10 -23.75 -4.94
N VAL A 261 -4.48 -23.24 -3.86
CA VAL A 261 -3.61 -22.04 -3.94
C VAL A 261 -2.28 -22.38 -4.61
N ASN A 262 -1.79 -23.62 -4.48
CA ASN A 262 -0.61 -24.10 -5.22
C ASN A 262 -0.79 -24.04 -6.75
N ILE A 263 -2.03 -23.99 -7.26
CA ILE A 263 -2.32 -23.90 -8.70
C ILE A 263 -2.27 -22.44 -9.18
N LEU A 264 -2.66 -21.47 -8.35
CA LEU A 264 -2.59 -20.03 -8.66
C LEU A 264 -1.18 -19.42 -8.54
N ILE A 265 -0.22 -20.16 -7.99
CA ILE A 265 1.19 -19.73 -7.83
C ILE A 265 2.07 -20.16 -9.02
N ARG A 266 1.52 -20.91 -10.00
CA ARG A 266 2.31 -21.60 -11.04
C ARG A 266 3.11 -20.69 -11.98
N ASP A 267 2.79 -19.40 -12.06
CA ASP A 267 3.48 -18.46 -12.95
C ASP A 267 4.33 -17.39 -12.23
N ASP A 268 4.70 -17.59 -10.95
CA ASP A 268 5.29 -16.54 -10.08
C ASP A 268 6.53 -17.00 -9.27
N PRO A 269 7.30 -16.08 -8.64
CA PRO A 269 8.76 -16.16 -8.45
C PRO A 269 9.25 -17.39 -7.68
N GLN A 270 10.39 -17.94 -8.12
CA GLN A 270 11.07 -19.05 -7.45
C GLN A 270 11.20 -18.76 -5.94
N PRO A 271 10.71 -19.64 -5.06
CA PRO A 271 10.69 -19.38 -3.63
C PRO A 271 12.13 -19.25 -3.11
N GLN A 272 12.52 -18.00 -2.82
CA GLN A 272 13.86 -17.67 -2.35
C GLN A 272 13.77 -17.02 -0.99
N ARG A 273 14.38 -17.66 0.00
CA ARG A 273 14.47 -17.10 1.35
C ARG A 273 15.38 -15.87 1.34
N ILE A 274 14.78 -14.70 1.54
CA ILE A 274 15.47 -13.40 1.53
C ILE A 274 15.44 -12.80 2.93
N PRO A 275 16.51 -12.16 3.45
CA PRO A 275 16.46 -11.47 4.74
C PRO A 275 15.33 -10.42 4.80
N LEU A 276 14.44 -10.55 5.79
CA LEU A 276 13.32 -9.64 6.04
C LEU A 276 13.51 -8.96 7.39
N PRO A 277 14.36 -7.92 7.46
CA PRO A 277 14.48 -7.10 8.65
C PRO A 277 13.16 -6.37 8.96
N TRP A 278 13.04 -5.87 10.19
CA TRP A 278 11.79 -5.33 10.71
C TRP A 278 11.21 -4.17 9.88
N GLU A 279 12.07 -3.35 9.26
CA GLU A 279 11.68 -2.23 8.40
C GLU A 279 10.88 -2.69 7.16
N ILE A 280 11.14 -3.89 6.65
CA ILE A 280 10.37 -4.49 5.54
C ILE A 280 9.21 -5.31 6.10
N LEU A 281 9.45 -6.07 7.17
CA LEU A 281 8.46 -6.99 7.71
C LEU A 281 7.24 -6.25 8.30
N GLN A 282 7.45 -5.14 9.01
CA GLN A 282 6.38 -4.35 9.63
C GLN A 282 5.33 -3.84 8.61
N PRO A 283 5.69 -3.12 7.52
CA PRO A 283 4.71 -2.73 6.51
C PRO A 283 4.13 -3.95 5.78
N SER A 284 4.92 -5.02 5.59
CA SER A 284 4.43 -6.25 4.96
C SER A 284 3.27 -6.88 5.74
N LEU A 285 3.40 -6.99 7.07
CA LEU A 285 2.34 -7.52 7.93
C LEU A 285 1.09 -6.65 7.93
N ARG A 286 1.24 -5.32 7.82
CA ARG A 286 0.10 -4.39 7.69
C ARG A 286 -0.63 -4.57 6.37
N ILE A 287 0.11 -4.72 5.27
CA ILE A 287 -0.46 -5.00 3.95
C ILE A 287 -1.21 -6.35 3.98
N LEU A 288 -0.58 -7.42 4.49
CA LEU A 288 -1.23 -8.72 4.61
C LEU A 288 -2.48 -8.68 5.50
N GLY A 289 -2.43 -7.95 6.63
CA GLY A 289 -3.59 -7.75 7.49
C GLY A 289 -4.75 -7.08 6.77
N HIS A 290 -4.48 -6.08 5.92
CA HIS A 290 -5.50 -5.49 5.07
C HIS A 290 -6.00 -6.47 4.00
N CYS A 291 -5.11 -7.19 3.30
CA CYS A 291 -5.50 -8.17 2.29
C CYS A 291 -6.43 -9.25 2.86
N LEU A 292 -6.13 -9.72 4.07
CA LEU A 292 -6.86 -10.75 4.79
C LEU A 292 -8.23 -10.28 5.30
N LEU A 293 -8.28 -9.13 5.98
CA LEU A 293 -9.47 -8.67 6.73
C LEU A 293 -10.25 -7.54 6.03
N GLY A 294 -9.74 -7.04 4.90
CA GLY A 294 -10.37 -5.96 4.15
C GLY A 294 -11.75 -6.38 3.62
N PRO A 295 -12.81 -5.60 3.87
CA PRO A 295 -14.18 -5.98 3.51
C PRO A 295 -14.39 -6.03 1.99
N LEU A 296 -13.66 -5.18 1.24
CA LEU A 296 -13.78 -5.03 -0.21
C LEU A 296 -12.84 -5.93 -1.01
N ASN A 297 -12.06 -6.80 -0.36
CA ASN A 297 -11.13 -7.69 -1.05
C ASN A 297 -11.86 -8.94 -1.56
N SER A 298 -11.47 -9.39 -2.76
CA SER A 298 -11.93 -10.66 -3.33
C SER A 298 -11.46 -11.84 -2.48
N GLN A 299 -12.15 -12.97 -2.62
CA GLN A 299 -11.78 -14.19 -1.91
C GLN A 299 -10.36 -14.65 -2.25
N ASP A 300 -9.96 -14.51 -3.52
CA ASP A 300 -8.60 -14.84 -3.97
C ASP A 300 -7.51 -14.05 -3.23
N VAL A 301 -7.73 -12.75 -2.99
CA VAL A 301 -6.79 -11.91 -2.22
C VAL A 301 -6.70 -12.38 -0.77
N LYS A 302 -7.84 -12.77 -0.18
CA LYS A 302 -7.88 -13.27 1.20
C LYS A 302 -7.17 -14.61 1.32
N ASP A 303 -7.37 -15.51 0.36
CA ASP A 303 -6.73 -16.82 0.34
C ASP A 303 -5.22 -16.71 0.08
N ALA A 304 -4.80 -15.87 -0.86
CA ALA A 304 -3.38 -15.57 -1.10
C ALA A 304 -2.72 -14.93 0.14
N ALA A 305 -3.40 -14.02 0.83
CA ALA A 305 -2.91 -13.42 2.08
C ALA A 305 -2.81 -14.45 3.21
N ALA A 306 -3.84 -15.28 3.38
CA ALA A 306 -3.87 -16.35 4.38
C ALA A 306 -2.71 -17.35 4.18
N PHE A 307 -2.41 -17.67 2.92
CA PHE A 307 -1.25 -18.49 2.54
C PHE A 307 0.08 -17.78 2.88
N ALA A 308 0.23 -16.52 2.47
CA ALA A 308 1.45 -15.74 2.71
C ALA A 308 1.75 -15.57 4.20
N VAL A 309 0.74 -15.30 5.03
CA VAL A 309 0.90 -15.17 6.48
C VAL A 309 1.37 -16.50 7.11
N ARG A 310 0.84 -17.65 6.67
CA ARG A 310 1.29 -18.97 7.14
C ARG A 310 2.74 -19.25 6.76
N CYS A 311 3.15 -18.91 5.54
CA CYS A 311 4.54 -19.01 5.11
C CYS A 311 5.47 -18.12 5.96
N LEU A 312 5.07 -16.87 6.23
CA LEU A 312 5.83 -15.97 7.10
C LEU A 312 5.85 -16.43 8.57
N TYR A 313 4.79 -17.05 9.07
CA TYR A 313 4.76 -17.63 10.42
C TYR A 313 5.75 -18.78 10.57
N ALA A 314 5.74 -19.74 9.62
CA ALA A 314 6.67 -20.85 9.60
C ALA A 314 8.11 -20.34 9.59
N ARG A 315 8.41 -19.37 8.72
CA ARG A 315 9.70 -18.71 8.68
C ARG A 315 10.04 -18.02 10.01
N ALA A 316 9.15 -17.20 10.55
CA ALA A 316 9.39 -16.45 11.79
C ALA A 316 9.70 -17.38 12.97
N SER A 317 9.09 -18.57 12.97
CA SER A 317 9.33 -19.63 13.94
C SER A 317 10.74 -20.24 13.77
N HIS A 318 11.18 -20.48 12.54
CA HIS A 318 12.55 -20.90 12.25
C HIS A 318 13.60 -19.83 12.56
N ASP A 319 13.28 -18.56 12.31
CA ASP A 319 14.15 -17.40 12.57
C ASP A 319 14.13 -16.97 14.06
N LEU A 320 13.26 -17.58 14.88
CA LEU A 320 13.04 -17.23 16.29
C LEU A 320 12.79 -15.74 16.52
N LEU A 321 12.00 -15.11 15.64
CA LEU A 321 11.68 -13.67 15.70
C LEU A 321 10.37 -13.44 16.47
N PRO A 322 10.38 -13.12 17.77
CA PRO A 322 9.19 -13.13 18.62
C PRO A 322 8.11 -12.14 18.15
N GLN A 323 8.52 -10.95 17.71
CA GLN A 323 7.59 -9.93 17.19
C GLN A 323 6.85 -10.41 15.93
N ALA A 324 7.57 -11.10 15.05
CA ALA A 324 7.01 -11.66 13.83
C ALA A 324 6.10 -12.86 14.11
N ILE A 325 6.50 -13.75 15.03
CA ILE A 325 5.69 -14.90 15.47
C ILE A 325 4.36 -14.41 16.06
N LEU A 326 4.40 -13.42 16.95
CA LEU A 326 3.20 -12.88 17.58
C LEU A 326 2.26 -12.25 16.54
N ALA A 327 2.79 -11.41 15.65
CA ALA A 327 1.98 -10.73 14.65
C ALA A 327 1.35 -11.70 13.65
N THR A 328 2.14 -12.64 13.09
CA THR A 328 1.65 -13.61 12.11
C THR A 328 0.67 -14.61 12.73
N ARG A 329 0.93 -15.11 13.94
CA ARG A 329 0.00 -15.99 14.66
C ARG A 329 -1.33 -15.28 14.96
N SER A 330 -1.28 -14.00 15.35
CA SER A 330 -2.48 -13.20 15.59
C SER A 330 -3.32 -13.05 14.32
N LEU A 331 -2.67 -12.78 13.18
CA LEU A 331 -3.35 -12.70 11.87
C LEU A 331 -3.99 -14.04 11.47
N ILE A 332 -3.30 -15.16 11.68
CA ILE A 332 -3.86 -16.51 11.41
C ILE A 332 -5.11 -16.76 12.26
N GLN A 333 -5.07 -16.44 13.56
CA GLN A 333 -6.23 -16.61 14.42
C GLN A 333 -7.40 -15.70 14.03
N LEU A 334 -7.12 -14.49 13.55
CA LEU A 334 -8.16 -13.58 13.05
C LEU A 334 -8.79 -14.11 11.75
N ASP A 335 -7.98 -14.66 10.82
CA ASP A 335 -8.47 -15.33 9.60
C ASP A 335 -9.43 -16.47 9.93
N VAL A 336 -8.99 -17.38 10.79
CA VAL A 336 -9.77 -18.57 11.20
C VAL A 336 -11.11 -18.15 11.79
N ARG A 337 -11.10 -17.25 12.78
CA ARG A 337 -12.34 -16.75 13.41
C ARG A 337 -13.24 -15.99 12.43
N ALA A 338 -12.67 -15.22 11.51
CA ALA A 338 -13.45 -14.51 10.50
C ALA A 338 -14.15 -15.47 9.53
N ARG A 339 -13.48 -16.56 9.14
CA ARG A 339 -14.06 -17.61 8.29
C ARG A 339 -15.12 -18.43 9.02
N GLU A 340 -14.89 -18.77 10.29
CA GLU A 340 -15.88 -19.43 11.16
C GLU A 340 -17.15 -18.57 11.28
N ALA A 341 -17.00 -17.29 11.63
CA ALA A 341 -18.13 -16.37 11.72
C ALA A 341 -18.88 -16.21 10.38
N ALA A 342 -18.17 -16.25 9.24
CA ALA A 342 -18.80 -16.22 7.93
C ALA A 342 -19.59 -17.51 7.62
N LYS A 343 -19.07 -18.68 8.01
CA LYS A 343 -19.75 -19.98 7.88
C LYS A 343 -21.01 -20.02 8.75
N ASP A 344 -20.94 -19.57 9.99
CA ASP A 344 -22.08 -19.53 10.92
C ASP A 344 -23.20 -18.62 10.41
N ASN A 345 -22.85 -17.45 9.87
CA ASN A 345 -23.81 -16.54 9.25
C ASN A 345 -24.49 -17.17 8.01
N ALA A 346 -23.75 -17.93 7.20
CA ALA A 346 -24.29 -18.63 6.03
C ALA A 346 -25.19 -19.83 6.41
N ALA A 347 -24.89 -20.51 7.52
CA ALA A 347 -25.73 -21.59 8.04
C ALA A 347 -27.06 -21.04 8.62
N SER A 348 -27.02 -19.87 9.26
CA SER A 348 -28.20 -19.20 9.81
C SER A 348 -29.17 -18.68 8.73
N SER A 349 -28.66 -18.17 7.61
CA SER A 349 -29.50 -17.66 6.52
C SER A 349 -30.24 -18.76 5.74
N ASN A 350 -29.69 -19.98 5.70
CA ASN A 350 -30.31 -21.14 5.03
C ASN A 350 -31.42 -21.84 5.85
N ALA A 351 -31.68 -21.41 7.10
CA ALA A 351 -32.67 -22.03 7.98
C ALA A 351 -34.13 -21.58 7.75
N ASN A 352 -34.40 -20.65 6.81
CA ASN A 352 -35.74 -20.13 6.54
C ASN A 352 -36.38 -20.73 5.26
N THR A 353 -36.81 -21.99 5.33
CA THR A 353 -38.03 -22.47 4.64
C THR A 353 -38.51 -23.77 5.29
N PRO A 354 -39.72 -23.79 5.86
CA PRO A 354 -40.80 -24.44 5.13
C PRO A 354 -42.13 -23.67 5.23
N THR A 355 -42.68 -23.26 4.08
CA THR A 355 -44.09 -22.88 3.97
C THR A 355 -44.98 -24.12 4.17
N LYS A 356 -45.40 -24.41 5.40
CA LYS A 356 -46.64 -25.16 5.64
C LYS A 356 -47.79 -24.17 5.59
N VAL A 357 -48.56 -24.23 4.51
CA VAL A 357 -49.84 -23.53 4.35
C VAL A 357 -50.78 -23.97 5.48
N LYS A 358 -51.01 -23.09 6.46
CA LYS A 358 -52.09 -23.27 7.45
C LYS A 358 -53.40 -22.79 6.81
N LYS A 359 -54.33 -23.72 6.62
CA LYS A 359 -55.72 -23.50 6.20
C LYS A 359 -56.43 -22.61 7.24
N PRO A 360 -57.22 -21.60 6.87
CA PRO A 360 -58.02 -20.85 7.83
C PRO A 360 -59.29 -21.65 8.19
N GLU A 361 -59.49 -21.91 9.48
CA GLU A 361 -60.77 -22.41 10.00
C GLU A 361 -61.83 -21.30 9.93
N ILE A 362 -62.91 -21.57 9.21
CA ILE A 362 -64.10 -20.73 9.15
C ILE A 362 -64.97 -21.12 10.36
N LEU A 363 -65.04 -20.25 11.36
CA LEU A 363 -66.02 -20.35 12.45
C LEU A 363 -67.38 -19.87 11.94
N LEU A 364 -68.26 -20.83 11.64
CA LEU A 364 -69.68 -20.59 11.44
C LEU A 364 -70.36 -20.34 12.80
N VAL A 365 -70.74 -19.10 13.05
CA VAL A 365 -71.72 -18.75 14.09
C VAL A 365 -73.11 -19.04 13.52
N SER A 366 -73.81 -20.03 14.07
CA SER A 366 -75.26 -20.17 13.88
C SER A 366 -76.00 -19.52 15.05
N LYS A 367 -77.15 -18.94 14.69
CA LYS A 367 -78.07 -18.18 15.52
C LYS A 367 -79.03 -19.09 16.28
#